data_AF-A0A7X9DEH8-F1
#
_entry.id   AF-A0A7X9DEH8-F1
#
_cell.length_a   1.000
_cell.length_b   1.000
_cell.length_c   1.000
_cell.angle_alpha   90.00
_cell.angle_beta   90.00
_cell.angle_gamma   90.00
#
_symmetry.space_group_name_H-M   'P 1'
#
loop_
_entity.id
_entity.type
_entity.pdbx_description
1 polymer ?
#
loop_
_entity_poly.entity_id
_entity_poly.type
_entity_poly.pdbx_seq_one_letter_code
_entity_poly.pdbx_strand_id
1 'polypeptide(L)'
;MGMHLSADVYDIFEDVFKGKEKAKKVMSALEEVIVTTVHDSWYKTKEELKMEVFSHYATRQDLEELRKELSGKFDVSYEKTEKDKAELTGKIDALYEKTEIDKAELLGIMKQDKAELLGKIDALYQKTEKDKVELLGIISQNKEELLGKIDALNEKTEKDKAHLTEKIERVRAELLIKLEKLDKKFSIYFAVLLFAIIFLNQNALEFIAKVVGLVK
;
A
#
# COMPACT_ATOMS: atom_id res chain seq x y z
N MET A 1 -37.42 -73.20 65.93
CA MET A 1 -36.39 -74.06 66.56
C MET A 1 -36.58 -73.88 68.05
N GLY A 2 -37.16 -74.86 68.75
CA GLY A 2 -37.39 -74.74 70.19
C GLY A 2 -36.05 -74.76 70.93
N MET A 3 -35.74 -73.72 71.71
CA MET A 3 -34.63 -73.78 72.65
C MET A 3 -35.10 -74.59 73.84
N HIS A 4 -34.63 -75.83 73.92
CA HIS A 4 -34.84 -76.68 75.09
C HIS A 4 -33.59 -76.64 75.96
N LEU A 5 -33.78 -76.55 77.26
CA LEU A 5 -32.68 -76.64 78.21
C LEU A 5 -32.10 -78.07 78.18
N SER A 6 -30.79 -78.20 78.41
CA SER A 6 -30.11 -79.51 78.35
C SER A 6 -30.77 -80.53 79.30
N ALA A 7 -30.71 -81.80 78.93
CA ALA A 7 -31.22 -82.91 79.76
C ALA A 7 -30.64 -82.87 81.19
N ASP A 8 -29.37 -82.49 81.33
CA ASP A 8 -28.71 -82.36 82.64
C ASP A 8 -29.39 -81.32 83.56
N VAL A 9 -29.95 -80.26 82.97
CA VAL A 9 -30.67 -79.22 83.72
C VAL A 9 -32.03 -79.75 84.16
N TYR A 10 -32.69 -80.57 83.33
CA TYR A 10 -33.94 -81.23 83.71
C TYR A 10 -33.74 -82.20 84.89
N ASP A 11 -32.65 -82.98 84.89
CA ASP A 11 -32.35 -83.95 85.95
C ASP A 11 -32.09 -83.26 87.30
N ILE A 12 -31.34 -82.15 87.29
CA ILE A 12 -31.09 -81.33 88.50
C ILE A 12 -32.41 -80.77 89.05
N PHE A 13 -33.30 -80.27 88.18
CA PHE A 13 -34.59 -79.75 88.61
C PHE A 13 -35.55 -80.86 89.08
N GLU A 14 -35.49 -82.07 88.52
CA GLU A 14 -36.29 -83.22 88.97
C GLU A 14 -35.92 -83.65 90.40
N ASP A 15 -34.63 -83.64 90.74
CA ASP A 15 -34.11 -83.94 92.08
C ASP A 15 -34.50 -82.84 93.10
N VAL A 16 -34.28 -81.56 92.75
CA VAL A 16 -34.58 -80.41 93.64
C VAL A 16 -36.08 -80.28 93.94
N PHE A 17 -36.94 -80.48 92.93
CA PHE A 17 -38.39 -80.35 93.10
C PHE A 17 -39.09 -81.65 93.55
N LYS A 18 -38.31 -82.72 93.79
CA LYS A 18 -38.77 -84.05 94.23
C LYS A 18 -39.97 -84.55 93.45
N GLY A 19 -39.89 -84.46 92.12
CA GLY A 19 -40.96 -84.90 91.23
C GLY A 19 -40.92 -84.29 89.83
N LYS A 20 -41.01 -85.17 88.83
CA LYS A 20 -40.92 -84.89 87.39
C LYS A 20 -41.86 -83.79 86.90
N GLU A 21 -43.07 -83.72 87.43
CA GLU A 21 -44.08 -82.76 86.99
C GLU A 21 -43.77 -81.32 87.41
N LYS A 22 -43.25 -81.12 88.63
CA LYS A 22 -42.90 -79.77 89.09
C LYS A 22 -41.66 -79.25 88.37
N ALA A 23 -40.68 -80.12 88.14
CA ALA A 23 -39.49 -79.79 87.35
C ALA A 23 -39.84 -79.41 85.92
N LYS A 24 -40.67 -80.20 85.22
CA LYS A 24 -41.15 -79.87 83.87
C LYS A 24 -41.87 -78.54 83.80
N LYS A 25 -42.76 -78.23 84.74
CA LYS A 25 -43.46 -76.94 84.74
C LYS A 25 -42.52 -75.75 84.89
N VAL A 26 -41.54 -75.84 85.78
CA VAL A 26 -40.54 -74.77 85.98
C VAL A 26 -39.64 -74.63 84.76
N MET A 27 -39.21 -75.76 84.18
CA MET A 27 -38.35 -75.77 83.01
C MET A 27 -39.07 -75.25 81.75
N SER A 28 -40.32 -75.64 81.53
CA SER A 28 -41.13 -75.09 80.44
C SER A 28 -41.39 -73.60 80.61
N ALA A 29 -41.62 -73.12 81.85
CA ALA A 29 -41.74 -71.70 82.13
C ALA A 29 -40.42 -70.94 81.89
N LEU A 30 -39.27 -71.54 82.24
CA LEU A 30 -37.95 -70.96 81.96
C LEU A 30 -37.64 -70.94 80.46
N GLU A 31 -37.94 -72.02 79.74
CA GLU A 31 -37.83 -72.09 78.27
C GLU A 31 -38.73 -71.06 77.60
N GLU A 32 -39.97 -70.90 78.06
CA GLU A 32 -40.90 -69.89 77.57
C GLU A 32 -40.37 -68.47 77.82
N VAL A 33 -39.84 -68.19 79.01
CA VAL A 33 -39.22 -66.88 79.32
C VAL A 33 -37.98 -66.62 78.47
N ILE A 34 -37.11 -67.62 78.28
CA ILE A 34 -35.90 -67.49 77.46
C ILE A 34 -36.27 -67.28 75.99
N VAL A 35 -37.19 -68.08 75.45
CA VAL A 35 -37.66 -67.95 74.06
C VAL A 35 -38.30 -66.57 73.84
N THR A 36 -39.14 -66.12 74.78
CA THR A 36 -39.75 -64.77 74.71
C THR A 36 -38.68 -63.68 74.77
N THR A 37 -37.72 -63.78 75.70
CA THR A 37 -36.64 -62.78 75.86
C THR A 37 -35.71 -62.72 74.63
N VAL A 38 -35.35 -63.87 74.06
CA VAL A 38 -34.54 -63.94 72.84
C VAL A 38 -35.32 -63.40 71.64
N HIS A 39 -36.62 -63.69 71.55
CA HIS A 39 -37.47 -63.14 70.50
C HIS A 39 -37.59 -61.61 70.58
N ASP A 40 -37.82 -61.08 71.77
CA ASP A 40 -37.95 -59.63 72.00
C ASP A 40 -36.63 -58.90 71.74
N SER A 41 -35.51 -59.43 72.21
CA SER A 41 -34.19 -58.85 71.96
C SER A 41 -33.78 -58.91 70.48
N TRP A 42 -34.11 -60.00 69.78
CA TRP A 42 -33.94 -60.11 68.33
C TRP A 42 -34.81 -59.10 67.58
N TYR A 43 -36.09 -58.98 67.95
CA TYR A 43 -37.01 -58.02 67.33
C TYR A 43 -36.55 -56.58 67.54
N LYS A 44 -36.12 -56.25 68.77
CA LYS A 44 -35.57 -54.93 69.11
C LYS A 44 -34.30 -54.62 68.31
N THR A 45 -33.31 -55.52 68.31
CA THR A 45 -32.07 -55.33 67.54
C THR A 45 -32.36 -55.19 66.04
N LYS A 46 -33.29 -55.98 65.51
CA LYS A 46 -33.71 -55.91 64.11
C LYS A 46 -34.33 -54.56 63.77
N GLU A 47 -35.22 -54.03 64.60
CA GLU A 47 -35.83 -52.72 64.37
C GLU A 47 -34.83 -51.57 64.57
N GLU A 48 -33.92 -51.66 65.54
CA GLU A 48 -32.82 -50.70 65.72
C GLU A 48 -31.91 -50.64 64.50
N LEU A 49 -31.43 -51.80 64.01
CA LEU A 49 -30.61 -51.89 62.80
C LEU A 49 -31.35 -51.36 61.57
N LYS A 50 -32.64 -51.68 61.44
CA LYS A 50 -33.47 -51.18 60.34
C LYS A 50 -33.61 -49.65 60.39
N MET A 51 -33.80 -49.07 61.57
CA MET A 51 -33.87 -47.63 61.76
C MET A 51 -32.53 -46.95 61.45
N GLU A 52 -31.42 -47.49 61.93
CA GLU A 52 -30.07 -46.98 61.65
C GLU A 52 -29.75 -47.04 60.16
N VAL A 53 -30.01 -48.18 59.51
CA VAL A 53 -29.84 -48.36 58.07
C VAL A 53 -30.71 -47.37 57.29
N PHE A 54 -31.98 -47.19 57.64
CA PHE A 54 -32.85 -46.21 56.97
C PHE A 54 -32.48 -44.75 57.24
N SER A 55 -31.81 -44.44 58.35
CA SER A 55 -31.35 -43.07 58.66
C SER A 55 -30.20 -42.60 57.77
N HIS A 56 -29.44 -43.53 57.19
CA HIS A 56 -28.30 -43.23 56.32
C HIS A 56 -28.64 -43.19 54.83
N TYR A 57 -29.86 -43.60 54.42
CA TYR A 57 -30.29 -43.51 53.04
C TYR A 57 -30.95 -42.17 52.75
N ALA A 58 -30.55 -41.55 51.64
CA ALA A 58 -31.27 -40.41 51.09
C ALA A 58 -32.74 -40.76 50.91
N THR A 59 -33.62 -39.94 51.45
CA THR A 59 -35.05 -40.10 51.29
C THR A 59 -35.46 -39.71 49.87
N ARG A 60 -36.65 -40.14 49.49
CA ARG A 60 -37.26 -39.69 48.21
C ARG A 60 -37.38 -38.17 48.15
N GLN A 61 -37.56 -37.50 49.29
CA GLN A 61 -37.65 -36.06 49.36
C GLN A 61 -36.30 -35.41 49.03
N ASP A 62 -35.20 -35.91 49.60
CA ASP A 62 -33.85 -35.38 49.34
C ASP A 62 -33.49 -35.46 47.85
N LEU A 63 -33.87 -36.58 47.20
CA LEU A 63 -33.68 -36.76 45.76
C LEU A 63 -34.56 -35.82 44.92
N GLU A 64 -35.78 -35.51 45.37
CA GLU A 64 -36.67 -34.57 44.68
C GLU A 64 -36.16 -33.13 44.82
N GLU A 65 -35.63 -32.75 45.98
CA GLU A 65 -34.99 -31.45 46.20
C GLU A 65 -33.75 -31.29 45.30
N LEU A 66 -32.88 -32.30 45.25
CA LEU A 66 -31.72 -32.31 44.34
C LEU A 66 -32.15 -32.21 42.87
N ARG A 67 -33.19 -32.94 42.47
CA ARG A 67 -33.74 -32.87 41.10
C ARG A 67 -34.24 -31.48 40.77
N LYS A 68 -34.96 -30.85 41.70
CA LYS A 68 -35.48 -29.48 41.53
C LYS A 68 -34.35 -28.46 41.41
N GLU A 69 -33.31 -28.57 42.25
CA GLU A 69 -32.14 -27.70 42.18
C GLU A 69 -31.38 -27.86 40.85
N LEU A 70 -31.16 -29.10 40.42
CA LEU A 70 -30.52 -29.39 39.13
C LEU A 70 -31.34 -28.84 37.97
N SER A 71 -32.66 -29.03 37.96
CA SER A 71 -33.54 -28.48 36.94
C SER A 71 -33.43 -26.95 36.88
N GLY A 72 -33.49 -26.27 38.03
CA GLY A 72 -33.35 -24.81 38.08
C GLY A 72 -31.99 -24.32 37.58
N LYS A 73 -30.90 -25.04 37.89
CA LYS A 73 -29.56 -24.73 37.34
C LYS A 73 -29.50 -24.92 35.82
N PHE A 74 -30.15 -25.94 35.28
CA PHE A 74 -30.25 -26.13 33.84
C PHE A 74 -31.05 -25.01 33.16
N ASP A 75 -32.19 -24.62 33.72
CA ASP A 75 -33.03 -23.53 33.18
C ASP A 75 -32.24 -22.21 33.13
N VAL A 76 -31.57 -21.83 34.22
CA VAL A 76 -30.73 -20.61 34.28
C VAL A 76 -29.59 -20.68 33.27
N SER A 77 -28.94 -21.84 33.12
CA SER A 77 -27.86 -22.00 32.14
C SER A 77 -28.38 -21.91 30.70
N TYR A 78 -29.57 -22.43 30.44
CA TYR A 78 -30.21 -22.39 29.13
C TYR A 78 -30.61 -20.96 28.76
N GLU A 79 -31.26 -20.23 29.67
CA GLU A 79 -31.60 -18.82 29.49
C GLU A 79 -30.37 -17.96 29.21
N LYS A 80 -29.28 -18.18 29.96
CA LYS A 80 -28.01 -17.47 29.72
C LYS A 80 -27.47 -17.76 28.32
N THR A 81 -27.51 -19.02 27.89
CA THR A 81 -27.02 -19.43 26.57
C THR A 81 -27.83 -18.79 25.44
N GLU A 82 -29.16 -18.77 25.56
CA GLU A 82 -30.03 -18.12 24.56
C GLU A 82 -29.81 -16.60 24.54
N LYS A 83 -29.60 -15.97 25.70
CA LYS A 83 -29.25 -14.55 25.76
C LYS A 83 -27.91 -14.26 25.08
N ASP A 84 -26.87 -15.03 25.40
CA ASP A 84 -25.53 -14.85 24.81
C ASP A 84 -25.58 -15.07 23.29
N LYS A 85 -26.34 -16.06 22.82
CA LYS A 85 -26.58 -16.31 21.39
C LYS A 85 -27.27 -15.12 20.71
N ALA A 86 -28.34 -14.59 21.30
CA ALA A 86 -29.04 -13.43 20.78
C ALA A 86 -28.13 -12.18 20.70
N GLU A 87 -27.31 -11.95 21.73
CA GLU A 87 -26.34 -10.86 21.75
C GLU A 87 -25.26 -11.03 20.68
N LEU A 88 -24.71 -12.24 20.51
CA LEU A 88 -23.73 -12.54 19.47
C LEU A 88 -24.30 -12.37 18.08
N THR A 89 -25.53 -12.84 17.81
CA THR A 89 -26.21 -12.61 16.54
C THR A 89 -26.37 -11.12 16.27
N GLY A 90 -26.84 -10.34 17.24
CA GLY A 90 -26.97 -8.89 17.09
C GLY A 90 -25.63 -8.19 16.81
N LYS A 91 -24.53 -8.63 17.45
CA LYS A 91 -23.19 -8.10 17.16
C LYS A 91 -22.70 -8.47 15.76
N ILE A 92 -22.98 -9.69 15.29
CA ILE A 92 -22.62 -10.14 13.95
C ILE A 92 -23.38 -9.33 12.89
N ASP A 93 -24.69 -9.12 13.08
CA ASP A 93 -25.51 -8.33 12.16
C ASP A 93 -25.01 -6.88 12.07
N ALA A 94 -24.75 -6.25 13.22
CA ALA A 94 -24.20 -4.90 13.27
C ALA A 94 -22.81 -4.78 12.60
N LEU A 95 -21.95 -5.79 12.77
CA LEU A 95 -20.66 -5.83 12.09
C LEU A 95 -20.81 -6.00 10.58
N TYR A 96 -21.78 -6.81 10.13
CA TYR A 96 -22.06 -7.01 8.72
C TYR A 96 -22.56 -5.71 8.06
N GLU A 97 -23.53 -5.04 8.70
CA GLU A 97 -24.04 -3.73 8.26
C GLU A 97 -22.91 -2.70 8.16
N LYS A 98 -22.08 -2.59 9.20
CA LYS A 98 -20.94 -1.67 9.19
C LYS A 98 -19.97 -1.99 8.06
N THR A 99 -19.69 -3.27 7.82
CA THR A 99 -18.78 -3.72 6.75
C THR A 99 -19.32 -3.33 5.37
N GLU A 100 -20.62 -3.48 5.12
CA GLU A 100 -21.21 -3.08 3.83
C GLU A 100 -21.25 -1.56 3.66
N ILE A 101 -21.45 -0.78 4.74
CA ILE A 101 -21.35 0.69 4.71
C ILE A 101 -19.92 1.12 4.37
N ASP A 102 -18.92 0.62 5.10
CA ASP A 102 -17.51 0.98 4.89
C ASP A 102 -17.07 0.64 3.46
N LYS A 103 -17.50 -0.51 2.94
CA LYS A 103 -17.24 -0.92 1.56
C LYS A 103 -17.90 0.00 0.54
N ALA A 104 -19.14 0.42 0.77
CA ALA A 104 -19.84 1.35 -0.12
C ALA A 104 -19.16 2.74 -0.13
N GLU A 105 -18.74 3.23 1.03
CA GLU A 105 -18.02 4.50 1.18
C GLU A 105 -16.67 4.46 0.46
N LEU A 106 -15.86 3.42 0.70
CA LEU A 106 -14.57 3.23 0.01
C LEU A 106 -14.74 3.16 -1.50
N LEU A 107 -15.75 2.44 -1.99
CA LEU A 107 -16.03 2.34 -3.42
C LEU A 107 -16.46 3.70 -4.01
N GLY A 108 -17.19 4.50 -3.23
CA GLY A 108 -17.52 5.89 -3.55
C GLY A 108 -16.28 6.76 -3.70
N ILE A 109 -15.40 6.77 -2.71
CA ILE A 109 -14.12 7.51 -2.72
C ILE A 109 -13.28 7.10 -3.93
N MET A 110 -13.11 5.79 -4.18
CA MET A 110 -12.35 5.28 -5.32
C MET A 110 -12.92 5.76 -6.67
N LYS A 111 -14.25 5.84 -6.82
CA LYS A 111 -14.88 6.35 -8.04
C LYS A 111 -14.63 7.84 -8.21
N GLN A 112 -14.73 8.61 -7.13
CA GLN A 112 -14.47 10.05 -7.14
C GLN A 112 -13.01 10.34 -7.50
N ASP A 113 -12.06 9.71 -6.82
CA ASP A 113 -10.63 9.88 -7.08
C ASP A 113 -10.27 9.50 -8.51
N LYS A 114 -10.83 8.41 -9.03
CA LYS A 114 -10.63 8.00 -10.42
C LYS A 114 -11.14 9.07 -11.40
N ALA A 115 -12.32 9.64 -11.15
CA ALA A 115 -12.89 10.68 -12.00
C ALA A 115 -12.04 11.97 -11.95
N GLU A 116 -11.59 12.37 -10.77
CA GLU A 116 -10.73 13.55 -10.58
C GLU A 116 -9.38 13.38 -11.28
N LEU A 117 -8.73 12.21 -11.13
CA LEU A 117 -7.46 11.91 -11.78
C LEU A 117 -7.58 11.89 -13.30
N LEU A 118 -8.65 11.30 -13.84
CA LEU A 118 -8.92 11.35 -15.28
C LEU A 118 -9.09 12.80 -15.76
N GLY A 119 -9.85 13.62 -15.04
CA GLY A 119 -10.01 15.04 -15.37
C GLY A 119 -8.69 15.81 -15.36
N LYS A 120 -7.81 15.55 -14.38
CA LYS A 120 -6.47 16.18 -14.32
C LYS A 120 -5.58 15.73 -15.50
N ILE A 121 -5.64 14.45 -15.88
CA ILE A 121 -4.89 13.92 -17.01
C ILE A 121 -5.36 14.56 -18.32
N ASP A 122 -6.67 14.65 -18.53
CA ASP A 122 -7.25 15.26 -19.74
C ASP A 122 -6.88 16.75 -19.84
N ALA A 123 -6.95 17.49 -18.73
CA ALA A 123 -6.55 18.89 -18.69
C ALA A 123 -5.05 19.08 -19.00
N LEU A 124 -4.18 18.23 -18.46
CA LEU A 124 -2.74 18.25 -18.76
C LEU A 124 -2.45 17.92 -20.22
N TYR A 125 -3.17 16.95 -20.79
CA TYR A 125 -3.04 16.57 -22.19
C TYR A 125 -3.43 17.74 -23.11
N GLN A 126 -4.59 18.38 -22.86
CA GLN A 126 -5.04 19.54 -23.63
C GLN A 126 -4.04 20.70 -23.55
N LYS A 127 -3.53 21.00 -22.35
CA LYS A 127 -2.52 22.05 -22.16
C LYS A 127 -1.24 21.74 -22.95
N THR A 128 -0.77 20.50 -22.90
CA THR A 128 0.44 20.07 -23.61
C THR A 128 0.29 20.20 -25.12
N GLU A 129 -0.86 19.79 -25.67
CA GLU A 129 -1.09 19.90 -27.12
C GLU A 129 -1.23 21.37 -27.55
N LYS A 130 -1.86 22.22 -26.74
CA LYS A 130 -1.93 23.66 -26.98
C LYS A 130 -0.53 24.30 -26.98
N ASP A 131 0.27 24.06 -25.95
CA ASP A 131 1.62 24.62 -25.82
C ASP A 131 2.50 24.18 -27.01
N LYS A 132 2.36 22.93 -27.45
CA LYS A 132 3.06 22.40 -28.64
C LYS A 132 2.66 23.13 -29.92
N VAL A 133 1.36 23.37 -30.14
CA VAL A 133 0.87 24.13 -31.31
C VAL A 133 1.39 25.58 -31.28
N GLU A 134 1.34 26.23 -30.13
CA GLU A 134 1.84 27.60 -29.96
C GLU A 134 3.35 27.68 -30.25
N LEU A 135 4.14 26.75 -29.71
CA LEU A 135 5.59 26.68 -29.96
C LEU A 135 5.92 26.43 -31.43
N LEU A 136 5.20 25.52 -32.10
CA LEU A 136 5.37 25.29 -33.54
C LEU A 136 5.03 26.55 -34.36
N GLY A 137 4.01 27.30 -33.95
CA GLY A 137 3.66 28.59 -34.54
C GLY A 137 4.79 29.61 -34.42
N ILE A 138 5.32 29.80 -33.21
CA ILE A 138 6.44 30.72 -32.94
C ILE A 138 7.68 30.34 -33.75
N ILE A 139 8.03 29.04 -33.78
CA ILE A 139 9.18 28.55 -34.56
C ILE A 139 8.99 28.87 -36.04
N SER A 140 7.79 28.68 -36.58
CA SER A 140 7.51 28.93 -38.00
C SER A 140 7.59 30.43 -38.34
N GLN A 141 7.01 31.28 -37.50
CA GLN A 141 7.09 32.74 -37.64
C GLN A 141 8.54 33.24 -37.56
N ASN A 142 9.29 32.79 -36.56
CA ASN A 142 10.70 33.17 -36.41
C ASN A 142 11.55 32.73 -37.60
N LYS A 143 11.29 31.53 -38.13
CA LYS A 143 11.97 31.04 -39.33
C LYS A 143 11.70 31.93 -40.54
N GLU A 144 10.45 32.33 -40.75
CA GLU A 144 10.06 33.23 -41.84
C GLU A 144 10.70 34.62 -41.68
N GLU A 145 10.67 35.19 -40.48
CA GLU A 145 11.28 36.49 -40.19
C GLU A 145 12.80 36.46 -40.41
N LEU A 146 13.49 35.40 -39.96
CA LEU A 146 14.93 35.25 -40.16
C LEU A 146 15.29 35.09 -41.64
N LEU A 147 14.51 34.31 -42.41
CA LEU A 147 14.70 34.20 -43.85
C LEU A 147 14.55 35.57 -44.53
N GLY A 148 13.51 36.33 -44.18
CA GLY A 148 13.32 37.68 -44.72
C GLY A 148 14.47 38.64 -44.38
N LYS A 149 15.03 38.57 -43.16
CA LYS A 149 16.23 39.35 -42.78
C LYS A 149 17.47 38.94 -43.57
N ILE A 150 17.66 37.65 -43.81
CA ILE A 150 18.77 37.13 -44.62
C ILE A 150 18.66 37.63 -46.06
N ASP A 151 17.47 37.53 -46.66
CA ASP A 151 17.22 38.00 -48.02
C ASP A 151 17.48 39.50 -48.16
N ALA A 152 16.98 40.32 -47.23
CA ALA A 152 17.23 41.76 -47.20
C ALA A 152 18.74 42.10 -47.05
N LEU A 153 19.47 41.35 -46.23
CA LEU A 153 20.91 41.53 -46.05
C LEU A 153 21.69 41.14 -47.31
N ASN A 154 21.29 40.05 -47.97
CA ASN A 154 21.87 39.62 -49.24
C ASN A 154 21.65 40.68 -50.33
N GLU A 155 20.43 41.21 -50.47
CA GLU A 155 20.15 42.29 -51.43
C GLU A 155 21.01 43.53 -51.17
N LYS A 156 21.14 43.94 -49.91
CA LYS A 156 21.99 45.08 -49.54
C LYS A 156 23.46 44.81 -49.89
N THR A 157 23.94 43.60 -49.60
CA THR A 157 25.32 43.19 -49.89
C THR A 157 25.61 43.22 -51.40
N GLU A 158 24.68 42.73 -52.22
CA GLU A 158 24.82 42.76 -53.68
C GLU A 158 24.79 44.20 -54.24
N LYS A 159 23.94 45.08 -53.69
CA LYS A 159 23.94 46.52 -54.04
C LYS A 159 25.27 47.19 -53.67
N ASP A 160 25.77 46.93 -52.46
CA ASP A 160 27.04 47.50 -51.99
C ASP A 160 28.22 47.01 -52.84
N LYS A 161 28.26 45.71 -53.20
CA LYS A 161 29.25 45.15 -54.14
C LYS A 161 29.19 45.82 -55.52
N ALA A 162 28.00 46.00 -56.07
CA ALA A 162 27.82 46.63 -57.38
C ALA A 162 28.34 48.08 -57.37
N HIS A 163 27.97 48.85 -56.34
CA HIS A 163 28.42 50.23 -56.17
C HIS A 163 29.94 50.34 -55.96
N LEU A 164 30.55 49.43 -55.19
CA LEU A 164 32.01 49.37 -55.04
C LEU A 164 32.71 49.04 -56.34
N THR A 165 32.18 48.07 -57.10
CA THR A 165 32.70 47.71 -58.43
C THR A 165 32.68 48.91 -59.37
N GLU A 166 31.56 49.65 -59.39
CA GLU A 166 31.42 50.85 -60.20
C GLU A 166 32.42 51.95 -59.82
N LYS A 167 32.66 52.17 -58.51
CA LYS A 167 33.67 53.11 -58.02
C LYS A 167 35.08 52.70 -58.44
N ILE A 168 35.42 51.41 -58.34
CA ILE A 168 36.72 50.89 -58.75
C ILE A 168 36.95 51.12 -60.24
N GLU A 169 35.97 50.83 -61.09
CA GLU A 169 36.06 51.07 -62.53
C GLU A 169 36.21 52.55 -62.86
N ARG A 170 35.46 53.44 -62.18
CA ARG A 170 35.63 54.90 -62.33
C ARG A 170 37.04 55.36 -61.96
N VAL A 171 37.55 54.96 -60.80
CA VAL A 171 38.91 55.31 -60.36
C VAL A 171 39.96 54.77 -61.32
N ARG A 172 39.80 53.53 -61.79
CA ARG A 172 40.72 52.91 -62.78
C ARG A 172 40.76 53.69 -64.08
N ALA A 173 39.60 54.08 -64.61
CA ALA A 173 39.50 54.90 -65.82
C ALA A 173 40.15 56.29 -65.64
N GLU A 174 39.89 56.96 -64.51
CA GLU A 174 40.51 58.25 -64.18
C GLU A 174 42.04 58.15 -64.08
N LEU A 175 42.56 57.08 -63.47
CA LEU A 175 44.00 56.84 -63.36
C LEU A 175 44.65 56.57 -64.72
N LEU A 176 44.01 55.78 -65.60
CA LEU A 176 44.48 55.55 -66.96
C LEU A 176 44.60 56.86 -67.74
N ILE A 177 43.56 57.70 -67.70
CA ILE A 177 43.57 59.02 -68.37
C ILE A 177 44.69 59.92 -67.81
N LYS A 178 44.90 59.92 -66.48
CA LYS A 178 45.98 60.69 -65.86
C LYS A 178 47.35 60.19 -66.27
N LEU A 179 47.56 58.87 -66.35
CA LEU A 179 48.81 58.27 -66.82
C LEU A 179 49.09 58.63 -68.28
N GLU A 180 48.11 58.52 -69.18
CA GLU A 180 48.28 58.93 -70.58
C GLU A 180 48.64 60.41 -70.73
N LYS A 181 48.00 61.29 -69.95
CA LYS A 181 48.32 62.73 -69.94
C LYS A 181 49.73 62.98 -69.42
N LEU A 182 50.16 62.24 -68.40
CA LEU A 182 51.49 62.35 -67.82
C LEU A 182 52.55 61.86 -68.81
N ASP A 183 52.30 60.74 -69.49
CA ASP A 183 53.20 60.17 -70.49
C ASP A 183 53.38 61.10 -71.70
N LYS A 184 52.31 61.73 -72.18
CA LYS A 184 52.37 62.80 -73.20
C LYS A 184 53.18 64.00 -72.74
N LYS A 185 52.98 64.47 -71.50
CA LYS A 185 53.75 65.59 -70.93
C LYS A 185 55.24 65.22 -70.80
N PHE A 186 55.53 64.03 -70.29
CA PHE A 186 56.89 63.51 -70.17
C PHE A 186 57.58 63.45 -71.53
N SER A 187 56.89 62.91 -72.55
CA SER A 187 57.40 62.87 -73.92
C SER A 187 57.72 64.26 -74.49
N ILE A 188 56.85 65.24 -74.27
CA ILE A 188 57.08 66.63 -74.69
C ILE A 188 58.27 67.25 -73.94
N TYR A 189 58.32 67.12 -72.62
CA TYR A 189 59.43 67.64 -71.82
C TYR A 189 60.75 66.98 -72.19
N PHE A 190 60.75 65.67 -72.43
CA PHE A 190 61.91 64.93 -72.91
C PHE A 190 62.38 65.43 -74.27
N ALA A 191 61.45 65.67 -75.22
CA ALA A 191 61.79 66.24 -76.52
C ALA A 191 62.38 67.66 -76.40
N VAL A 192 61.76 68.54 -75.61
CA VAL A 192 62.27 69.91 -75.37
C VAL A 192 63.67 69.86 -74.71
N LEU A 193 63.89 68.96 -73.76
CA LEU A 193 65.18 68.76 -73.12
C LEU A 193 66.25 68.31 -74.13
N LEU A 194 65.94 67.34 -75.00
CA LEU A 194 66.85 66.92 -76.07
C LEU A 194 67.21 68.09 -77.00
N PHE A 195 66.20 68.88 -77.42
CA PHE A 195 66.44 70.07 -78.23
C PHE A 195 67.33 71.09 -77.53
N ALA A 196 67.11 71.36 -76.24
CA ALA A 196 67.93 72.29 -75.46
C ALA A 196 69.39 71.81 -75.35
N ILE A 197 69.62 70.51 -75.12
CA ILE A 197 70.97 69.91 -75.06
C ILE A 197 71.70 70.05 -76.41
N ILE A 198 71.02 69.74 -77.51
CA ILE A 198 71.57 69.87 -78.87
C ILE A 198 71.92 71.32 -79.20
N PHE A 199 71.04 72.27 -78.83
CA PHE A 199 71.24 73.69 -79.11
C PHE A 199 72.38 74.31 -78.29
N LEU A 200 72.54 73.91 -77.02
CA LEU A 200 73.59 74.43 -76.12
C LEU A 200 74.96 73.76 -76.32
N ASN A 201 75.02 72.57 -76.92
CA ASN A 201 76.26 71.82 -77.10
C ASN A 201 76.30 71.15 -78.48
N GLN A 202 76.99 71.77 -79.44
CA GLN A 202 77.12 71.26 -80.81
C GLN A 202 77.70 69.84 -80.87
N ASN A 203 78.59 69.47 -79.94
CA ASN A 203 79.17 68.12 -79.85
C ASN A 203 78.17 67.09 -79.29
N ALA A 204 77.10 67.51 -78.63
CA ALA A 204 76.07 66.61 -78.11
C ALA A 204 75.24 65.97 -79.23
N LEU A 205 75.10 66.62 -80.38
CA LEU A 205 74.41 66.03 -81.54
C LEU A 205 75.18 64.82 -82.09
N GLU A 206 76.50 64.93 -82.21
CA GLU A 206 77.36 63.83 -82.65
C GLU A 206 77.35 62.67 -81.64
N PHE A 207 77.35 62.99 -80.33
CA PHE A 207 77.23 62.00 -79.27
C PHE A 207 75.88 61.26 -79.30
N ILE A 208 74.76 61.97 -79.45
CA ILE A 208 73.43 61.35 -79.55
C ILE A 208 73.33 60.49 -80.83
N ALA A 209 73.86 60.97 -81.96
CA ALA A 209 73.88 60.21 -83.20
C ALA A 209 74.71 58.92 -83.10
N LYS A 210 75.81 58.93 -82.34
CA LYS A 210 76.59 57.73 -82.00
C LYS A 210 75.84 56.78 -81.07
N VAL A 211 75.19 57.29 -80.01
CA VAL A 211 74.42 56.47 -79.04
C VAL A 211 73.20 55.81 -79.68
N VAL A 212 72.52 56.49 -80.59
CA VAL A 212 71.34 55.96 -81.33
C VAL A 212 71.77 55.13 -82.56
N GLY A 213 73.06 55.11 -82.91
CA GLY A 213 73.61 54.29 -83.99
C GLY A 213 73.44 54.85 -85.41
N LEU A 214 73.19 56.15 -85.54
CA LEU A 214 73.03 56.85 -86.84
C LEU A 214 74.36 57.30 -87.45
N VAL A 215 75.41 57.42 -86.65
CA VAL A 215 76.78 57.79 -87.07
C VAL A 215 77.77 56.86 -86.36
N LYS A 216 78.81 56.39 -87.05
CA LYS A 216 79.89 55.58 -86.46
C LYS A 216 80.90 56.46 -85.73
#